data_AF-A0A3D0Q7D9-F1
#
_entry.id   AF-A0A3D0Q7D9-F1
#
_cell.length_a   1.000
_cell.length_b   1.000
_cell.length_c   1.000
_cell.angle_alpha   90.00
_cell.angle_beta   90.00
_cell.angle_gamma   90.00
#
_symmetry.space_group_name_H-M   'P 1'
#
loop_
_entity.id
_entity.type
_entity.pdbx_description
1 polymer ?
#
loop_
_entity_poly.entity_id
_entity_poly.type
_entity_poly.pdbx_seq_one_letter_code
_entity_poly.pdbx_strand_id
1 'polypeptide(L)' 'TELNFSSPFELLVAVTLSAQATDVSVNKATDKLFPVANTPEAIYALGVDGLKEYIKTIGLFNSKAQNVHKLCQILI' A
#
# COMPACT_ATOMS: atom_id res chain seq x y z
N THR A 1 -13.11 12.45 3.01
CA THR A 1 -11.69 12.70 3.32
C THR A 1 -10.88 12.16 2.19
N GLU A 2 -9.91 12.93 1.72
CA GLU A 2 -8.97 12.55 0.65
C GLU A 2 -7.89 11.60 1.18
N LEU A 3 -7.11 11.00 0.27
CA LEU A 3 -5.98 10.12 0.62
C LEU A 3 -4.82 10.92 1.22
N ASN A 4 -4.19 10.39 2.28
CA ASN A 4 -3.02 10.97 2.91
C ASN A 4 -1.73 10.42 2.27
N PHE A 5 -0.88 11.31 1.75
CA PHE A 5 0.40 10.96 1.13
C PHE A 5 1.35 12.15 1.16
N SER A 6 2.66 11.88 1.15
CA SER A 6 3.74 12.87 1.13
C SER A 6 4.63 12.76 -0.12
N SER A 7 4.40 11.75 -0.96
CA SER A 7 5.16 11.54 -2.19
C SER A 7 4.30 10.98 -3.33
N PRO A 8 4.74 11.12 -4.59
CA PRO A 8 4.07 10.49 -5.73
C PRO A 8 3.96 8.96 -5.61
N PHE A 9 4.96 8.32 -5.00
CA PHE A 9 4.95 6.87 -4.77
C PHE A 9 3.89 6.48 -3.72
N GLU A 10 3.82 7.20 -2.61
CA GLU A 10 2.79 6.98 -1.59
C GLU A 10 1.38 7.14 -2.20
N LEU A 11 1.17 8.15 -3.03
CA LEU A 11 -0.09 8.33 -3.75
C LEU A 11 -0.40 7.15 -4.67
N LEU A 12 0.59 6.68 -5.44
CA LEU A 12 0.43 5.54 -6.34
C LEU A 12 0.01 4.27 -5.58
N VAL A 13 0.64 4.00 -4.43
CA VAL A 13 0.28 2.89 -3.56
C VAL A 13 -1.12 3.09 -2.98
N ALA A 14 -1.43 4.27 -2.44
CA ALA A 14 -2.73 4.58 -1.86
C ALA A 14 -3.88 4.42 -2.88
N VAL A 15 -3.70 4.89 -4.12
CA VAL A 15 -4.66 4.71 -5.21
C VAL A 15 -4.79 3.24 -5.62
N THR A 16 -3.69 2.50 -5.66
CA THR A 16 -3.75 1.04 -5.91
C THR A 16 -4.55 0.33 -4.83
N LEU A 17 -4.43 0.76 -3.57
CA LEU A 17 -5.17 0.23 -2.43
C LEU A 17 -6.64 0.69 -2.36
N SER A 18 -7.00 1.79 -3.01
CA SER A 18 -8.36 2.37 -2.95
C SER A 18 -9.37 1.65 -3.83
N ALA A 19 -8.95 0.76 -4.73
CA ALA A 19 -9.85 -0.04 -5.56
C ALA A 19 -10.91 -0.76 -4.70
N GLN A 20 -12.18 -0.39 -4.86
CA GLN A 20 -13.30 -0.90 -4.05
C GLN A 20 -13.08 -0.77 -2.52
N ALA A 21 -12.43 0.32 -2.09
CA ALA A 21 -12.24 0.68 -0.69
C ALA A 21 -12.58 2.17 -0.49
N THR A 22 -12.61 2.63 0.76
CA THR A 22 -12.82 4.04 1.08
C THR A 22 -11.51 4.68 1.49
N ASP A 23 -11.34 5.98 1.21
CA ASP A 23 -10.12 6.72 1.59
C ASP A 23 -9.82 6.60 3.09
N VAL A 24 -10.86 6.54 3.94
CA VAL A 24 -10.72 6.32 5.39
C VAL A 24 -10.08 4.97 5.71
N SER A 25 -10.45 3.88 5.02
CA SER A 25 -9.87 2.56 5.28
C SER A 25 -8.46 2.42 4.70
N VAL A 26 -8.18 3.09 3.58
CA VAL A 26 -6.84 3.17 3.00
C VAL A 26 -5.91 3.94 3.93
N ASN A 27 -6.31 5.15 4.36
CA ASN A 27 -5.50 5.98 5.26
C ASN A 27 -5.14 5.23 6.55
N LYS A 28 -6.08 4.50 7.16
CA LYS A 28 -5.80 3.69 8.35
C LYS A 28 -4.71 2.61 8.15
N ALA A 29 -4.59 2.08 6.94
CA ALA A 29 -3.56 1.11 6.61
C ALA A 29 -2.23 1.80 6.28
N THR A 30 -2.28 2.86 5.47
CA THR A 30 -1.09 3.58 5.03
C THR A 30 -0.43 4.38 6.15
N ASP A 31 -1.20 4.90 7.12
CA ASP A 31 -0.68 5.53 8.35
C ASP A 31 0.25 4.58 9.14
N LYS A 32 0.07 3.26 9.00
CA LYS A 32 0.94 2.24 9.60
C LYS A 32 2.05 1.76 8.67
N LEU A 33 1.75 1.64 7.37
CA LEU A 33 2.68 1.15 6.36
C LEU A 33 3.79 2.15 6.07
N PHE A 34 3.44 3.39 5.74
CA PHE A 34 4.39 4.38 5.21
C PHE A 34 5.52 4.77 6.17
N PRO A 35 5.32 4.87 7.50
CA PRO A 35 6.43 5.08 8.42
C PRO A 35 7.50 3.97 8.40
N VAL A 36 7.14 2.76 7.94
CA VAL A 36 8.04 1.60 7.87
C VAL A 36 8.53 1.35 6.43
N ALA A 37 7.67 1.60 5.44
CA ALA A 37 7.95 1.36 4.03
C ALA A 37 7.18 2.35 3.13
N ASN A 38 7.87 3.38 2.64
CA ASN A 38 7.34 4.37 1.71
C ASN A 38 8.19 4.53 0.43
N THR A 39 9.00 3.53 0.09
CA THR A 39 9.71 3.45 -1.20
C THR A 39 9.44 2.10 -1.87
N PRO A 40 9.63 1.99 -3.20
CA PRO A 40 9.52 0.71 -3.90
C PRO A 40 10.37 -0.40 -3.27
N GLU A 41 11.63 -0.11 -2.95
CA GLU A 41 12.58 -1.07 -2.37
C GLU A 41 12.11 -1.53 -0.99
N ALA A 42 11.65 -0.61 -0.14
CA ALA A 42 11.19 -0.93 1.20
C ALA A 42 9.93 -1.81 1.18
N ILE A 43 8.94 -1.47 0.33
CA ILE A 43 7.72 -2.28 0.20
C ILE A 43 8.02 -3.63 -0.45
N TYR A 44 8.93 -3.68 -1.43
CA TYR A 44 9.37 -4.93 -2.04
C TYR A 44 10.05 -5.85 -1.01
N ALA A 45 10.93 -5.29 -0.17
CA ALA A 45 11.63 -6.02 0.89
C ALA A 45 10.71 -6.61 1.97
N LEU A 46 9.53 -6.01 2.22
CA LEU A 46 8.52 -6.62 3.10
C LEU A 46 7.98 -7.95 2.57
N GLY A 47 8.04 -8.17 1.25
CA GLY A 47 7.36 -9.28 0.59
C GLY A 47 5.83 -9.15 0.64
N VAL A 48 5.16 -10.06 -0.05
CA VAL A 48 3.68 -10.08 -0.11
C VAL A 48 3.07 -10.30 1.28
N ASP A 49 3.60 -11.23 2.07
CA ASP A 49 3.02 -11.57 3.36
C ASP A 49 3.29 -10.50 4.43
N GLY A 50 4.47 -9.87 4.42
CA GLY A 50 4.74 -8.72 5.28
C GLY A 50 3.82 -7.54 4.95
N LEU A 51 3.58 -7.26 3.67
CA LEU A 51 2.66 -6.21 3.25
C LEU A 51 1.21 -6.46 3.70
N LYS A 52 0.73 -7.72 3.63
CA LYS A 52 -0.63 -8.08 4.08
C LYS A 52 -0.88 -7.68 5.53
N GLU A 53 0.11 -7.77 6.42
CA GLU A 53 -0.07 -7.40 7.82
C GLU A 53 -0.47 -5.93 8.02
N TYR A 54 0.00 -5.05 7.15
CA TYR A 54 -0.34 -3.63 7.17
C TYR A 54 -1.71 -3.33 6.54
N ILE A 55 -2.06 -4.04 5.46
CA ILE A 55 -3.25 -3.73 4.65
C ILE A 55 -4.44 -4.68 4.85
N LYS A 56 -4.35 -5.67 5.75
CA LYS A 56 -5.40 -6.68 5.99
C LYS A 56 -6.76 -6.13 6.39
N THR A 57 -6.84 -4.88 6.83
CA THR A 57 -8.10 -4.18 7.13
C THR A 57 -8.84 -3.69 5.89
N ILE A 58 -8.22 -3.77 4.71
CA ILE A 58 -8.81 -3.35 3.43
C ILE A 58 -9.43 -4.57 2.73
N GLY A 59 -10.59 -4.38 2.09
CA GLY A 59 -11.18 -5.40 1.22
C GLY A 59 -10.23 -5.79 0.07
N LEU A 60 -10.25 -7.07 -0.31
CA LEU A 60 -9.39 -7.64 -1.36
C LEU A 60 -7.88 -7.53 -1.08
N PHE A 61 -7.47 -7.44 0.19
CA PHE A 61 -6.07 -7.22 0.57
C PHE A 61 -5.08 -8.25 0.00
N ASN A 62 -5.50 -9.50 -0.20
CA ASN A 62 -4.63 -10.53 -0.79
C ASN A 62 -4.18 -10.15 -2.21
N SER A 63 -5.13 -9.82 -3.08
CA SER A 63 -4.84 -9.40 -4.46
C SER A 63 -4.14 -8.03 -4.49
N LYS A 64 -4.53 -7.11 -3.60
CA LYS A 64 -3.88 -5.80 -3.47
C LYS A 64 -2.42 -5.92 -3.06
N ALA A 65 -2.10 -6.78 -2.10
CA ALA A 65 -0.71 -7.02 -1.68
C ALA A 65 0.13 -7.57 -2.83
N GLN A 66 -0.40 -8.51 -3.60
CA GLN A 66 0.28 -9.03 -4.80
C GLN A 66 0.52 -7.95 -5.85
N ASN A 67 -0.50 -7.10 -6.11
CA ASN A 67 -0.39 -6.03 -7.09
C ASN A 67 0.61 -4.95 -6.67
N VAL A 68 0.57 -4.52 -5.41
CA VAL A 68 1.52 -3.55 -4.87
C VAL A 68 2.95 -4.10 -4.86
N HIS A 69 3.14 -5.37 -4.50
CA HIS A 69 4.46 -5.99 -4.54
C HIS A 69 5.01 -6.10 -5.98
N LYS A 70 4.18 -6.50 -6.95
CA LYS A 70 4.54 -6.52 -8.38
C LYS A 70 4.82 -5.11 -8.92
N LEU A 71 4.03 -4.13 -8.51
CA LEU A 71 4.26 -2.72 -8.83
C LEU A 71 5.65 -2.29 -8.37
N CYS A 72 6.01 -2.61 -7.12
CA CYS A 72 7.34 -2.28 -6.59
C CYS A 72 8.45 -2.99 -7.36
N GLN A 73 8.25 -4.26 -7.75
CA GLN A 73 9.19 -4.99 -8.60
C GLN A 73 9.45 -4.32 -9.96
N ILE A 74 8.45 -3.65 -10.54
CA ILE A 74 8.58 -2.95 -11.84
C ILE A 74 9.33 -1.61 -11.69
N LEU A 75 9.26 -0.98 -10.51
CA LEU A 75 9.82 0.35 -10.26
C LEU A 75 11.28 0.34 -9.81
N ILE A 76 11.81 -0.84 -9.43
CA ILE A 76 13.21 -1.08 -9.06
C ILE A 76 14.01 -1.42 -10.33
#